data_AF-A0A958KBX6-F1
#
_entry.id   AF-A0A958KBX6-F1
#
_cell.length_a   1.000
_cell.length_b   1.000
_cell.length_c   1.000
_cell.angle_alpha   90.00
_cell.angle_beta   90.00
_cell.angle_gamma   90.00
#
_symmetry.space_group_name_H-M   'P 1'
#
loop_
_entity.id
_entity.type
_entity.pdbx_description
1 polymer ?
#
loop_
_entity_poly.entity_id
_entity_poly.type
_entity_poly.pdbx_seq_one_letter_code
_entity_poly.pdbx_strand_id
1 'polypeptide(L)'
;AEQEVITVDGTGSLLDLSSVQEILSLDKPGANYWKRFNAFNSGILDLSGTTKVSSPPTNNDEFYVRLQSNGQMLFSALNKVEVPSRHIYSESGSTFNFPSLPDGDGFTININAAVVNIPLASSLQGGSLTLTGSSAQLNTLPVTNIDNKEFFLYGGATFSNVVATKYDITNAEQEVITVDGTGSLLDLSSVQEILS
;
A
#
# COMPACT_ATOMS: atom_id res chain seq x y z
N ALA A 1 -5.21 20.08 6.20
CA ALA A 1 -6.67 19.79 6.19
C ALA A 1 -6.85 18.65 5.21
N GLU A 2 -7.60 17.62 5.57
CA GLU A 2 -7.82 16.47 4.69
C GLU A 2 -8.88 16.83 3.65
N GLN A 3 -8.67 16.49 2.38
CA GLN A 3 -9.69 16.64 1.36
C GLN A 3 -10.07 15.26 0.84
N GLU A 4 -11.22 14.76 1.29
CA GLU A 4 -11.82 13.57 0.69
C GLU A 4 -12.20 13.92 -0.75
N VAL A 5 -11.54 13.26 -1.70
CA VAL A 5 -11.80 13.49 -3.12
C VAL A 5 -12.97 12.61 -3.55
N ILE A 6 -12.92 11.34 -3.16
CA ILE A 6 -13.94 10.35 -3.51
C ILE A 6 -14.17 9.42 -2.31
N THR A 7 -15.43 9.30 -1.91
CA THR A 7 -15.88 8.28 -0.97
C THR A 7 -17.10 7.58 -1.56
N VAL A 8 -17.02 6.25 -1.68
CA VAL A 8 -18.16 5.38 -2.00
C VAL A 8 -18.50 4.56 -0.76
N ASP A 9 -19.69 4.78 -0.19
CA ASP A 9 -20.10 4.17 1.06
C ASP A 9 -21.47 3.49 0.90
N GLY A 10 -21.59 2.27 1.43
CA GLY A 10 -22.85 1.55 1.57
C GLY A 10 -23.08 0.48 0.51
N THR A 11 -23.84 -0.54 0.89
CA THR A 11 -24.17 -1.66 0.03
C THR A 11 -25.00 -1.20 -1.18
N GLY A 12 -24.57 -1.57 -2.37
CA GLY A 12 -25.21 -1.19 -3.63
C GLY A 12 -24.76 0.16 -4.18
N SER A 13 -23.92 0.92 -3.45
CA SER A 13 -23.28 2.12 -3.96
C SER A 13 -22.16 1.75 -4.94
N LEU A 14 -22.23 2.32 -6.14
CA LEU A 14 -21.22 2.18 -7.19
C LEU A 14 -20.87 3.58 -7.72
N LEU A 15 -19.58 3.91 -7.72
CA LEU A 15 -19.05 4.95 -8.58
C LEU A 15 -18.23 4.28 -9.69
N ASP A 16 -18.77 4.31 -10.90
CA ASP A 16 -18.13 3.77 -12.08
C ASP A 16 -17.23 4.82 -12.74
N LEU A 17 -15.92 4.62 -12.60
CA LEU A 17 -14.86 5.37 -13.28
C LEU A 17 -14.00 4.42 -14.13
N SER A 18 -14.57 3.30 -14.58
CA SER A 18 -13.86 2.26 -15.36
C SER A 18 -13.22 2.79 -16.66
N SER A 19 -13.69 3.92 -17.18
CA SER A 19 -13.12 4.58 -18.36
C SER A 19 -11.95 5.53 -18.06
N VAL A 20 -11.68 5.85 -16.79
CA VAL A 20 -10.56 6.72 -16.40
C VAL A 20 -9.26 5.95 -16.54
N GLN A 21 -8.37 6.44 -17.42
CA GLN A 21 -7.09 5.78 -17.71
C GLN A 21 -5.92 6.31 -16.87
N GLU A 22 -5.97 7.58 -16.49
CA GLU A 22 -4.92 8.25 -15.73
C GLU A 22 -5.53 9.11 -14.62
N ILE A 23 -5.02 8.95 -13.40
CA ILE A 23 -5.28 9.86 -12.29
C ILE A 23 -4.09 10.79 -12.17
N LEU A 24 -4.31 12.05 -12.52
CA LEU A 24 -3.33 13.10 -12.30
C LEU A 24 -3.63 13.76 -10.95
N SER A 25 -2.78 13.52 -9.96
CA SER A 25 -2.83 14.34 -8.76
C SER A 25 -2.22 15.69 -9.10
N LEU A 26 -3.05 16.74 -8.97
CA LEU A 26 -2.66 18.13 -9.09
C LEU A 26 -3.00 18.84 -7.78
N ASP A 27 -2.03 19.09 -6.91
CA ASP A 27 -2.19 20.14 -5.91
C ASP A 27 -1.81 21.50 -6.47
N LYS A 28 -2.42 22.54 -5.88
CA LYS A 28 -1.87 23.88 -5.97
C LYS A 28 -0.49 23.86 -5.30
N PRO A 29 0.57 24.45 -5.90
CA PRO A 29 1.86 24.55 -5.24
C PRO A 29 1.75 25.12 -3.81
N GLY A 30 2.29 24.40 -2.82
CA GLY A 30 2.26 24.77 -1.40
C GLY A 30 0.99 24.37 -0.63
N ALA A 31 0.09 23.62 -1.26
CA ALA A 31 -1.03 22.99 -0.58
C ALA A 31 -0.65 21.57 -0.12
N ASN A 32 -0.97 21.23 1.14
CA ASN A 32 -0.80 19.88 1.69
C ASN A 32 -2.20 19.30 1.93
N TYR A 33 -2.85 18.79 0.88
CA TYR A 33 -4.14 18.13 1.00
C TYR A 33 -3.99 16.64 0.68
N TRP A 34 -4.34 15.79 1.64
CA TRP A 34 -4.42 14.36 1.42
C TRP A 34 -5.57 14.05 0.49
N LYS A 35 -5.28 13.51 -0.70
CA LYS A 35 -6.29 13.08 -1.66
C LYS A 35 -6.63 11.62 -1.46
N ARG A 36 -7.74 11.40 -0.77
CA ARG A 36 -8.19 10.04 -0.42
C ARG A 36 -9.24 9.54 -1.38
N PHE A 37 -9.03 8.31 -1.83
CA PHE A 37 -10.04 7.47 -2.47
C PHE A 37 -10.49 6.44 -1.44
N ASN A 38 -11.78 6.42 -1.14
CA ASN A 38 -12.34 5.57 -0.11
C ASN A 38 -13.44 4.68 -0.70
N ALA A 39 -13.44 3.40 -0.31
CA ALA A 39 -14.59 2.53 -0.50
C ALA A 39 -14.92 1.82 0.82
N PHE A 40 -16.12 2.05 1.35
CA PHE A 40 -16.56 1.62 2.68
C PHE A 40 -17.88 0.85 2.63
N ASN A 41 -18.10 0.00 3.63
CA ASN A 41 -19.37 -0.70 3.88
C ASN A 41 -19.98 -1.35 2.62
N SER A 42 -19.15 -2.09 1.87
CA SER A 42 -19.50 -2.73 0.58
C SER A 42 -19.79 -1.79 -0.59
N GLY A 43 -19.43 -0.51 -0.50
CA GLY A 43 -19.40 0.41 -1.63
C GLY A 43 -18.29 0.02 -2.63
N ILE A 44 -18.52 0.30 -3.92
CA ILE A 44 -17.62 -0.07 -5.02
C ILE A 44 -17.14 1.20 -5.74
N LEU A 45 -15.82 1.42 -5.73
CA LEU A 45 -15.16 2.39 -6.60
C LEU A 45 -14.49 1.64 -7.76
N ASP A 46 -15.07 1.73 -8.95
CA ASP A 46 -14.51 1.07 -10.14
C ASP A 46 -13.52 2.01 -10.84
N LEU A 47 -12.22 1.71 -10.73
CA LEU A 47 -11.12 2.37 -11.44
C LEU A 47 -10.40 1.36 -12.35
N SER A 48 -11.12 0.35 -12.84
CA SER A 48 -10.53 -0.83 -13.48
C SER A 48 -9.73 -0.51 -14.75
N GLY A 49 -10.06 0.59 -15.43
CA GLY A 49 -9.30 1.09 -16.59
C GLY A 49 -8.11 1.99 -16.24
N THR A 50 -7.90 2.36 -14.97
CA THR A 50 -6.79 3.23 -14.57
C THR A 50 -5.49 2.46 -14.70
N THR A 51 -4.60 2.96 -15.56
CA THR A 51 -3.27 2.37 -15.81
C THR A 51 -2.17 3.07 -15.04
N LYS A 52 -2.36 4.36 -14.73
CA LYS A 52 -1.34 5.22 -14.15
C LYS A 52 -1.92 6.21 -13.14
N VAL A 53 -1.22 6.38 -12.03
CA VAL A 53 -1.36 7.52 -11.12
C VAL A 53 -0.07 8.32 -11.16
N SER A 54 -0.14 9.64 -11.32
CA SER A 54 1.07 10.48 -11.29
C SER A 54 0.82 11.89 -10.81
N SER A 55 1.90 12.59 -10.47
CA SER A 55 1.89 13.98 -10.10
C SER A 55 3.10 14.74 -10.69
N PRO A 56 2.98 16.05 -10.96
CA PRO A 56 4.13 16.88 -11.34
C PRO A 56 5.29 16.80 -10.31
N PRO A 57 6.57 16.80 -10.74
CA PRO A 57 7.72 16.59 -9.83
C PRO A 57 7.89 17.57 -8.67
N THR A 58 7.22 18.72 -8.70
CA THR A 58 7.38 19.81 -7.72
C THR A 58 6.33 19.79 -6.63
N ASN A 59 5.47 18.77 -6.58
CA ASN A 59 4.41 18.67 -5.59
C ASN A 59 4.68 17.56 -4.59
N ASN A 60 4.10 17.68 -3.40
CA ASN A 60 4.12 16.66 -2.36
C ASN A 60 2.84 15.83 -2.42
N ASP A 61 2.40 15.51 -3.63
CA ASP A 61 1.11 14.87 -3.84
C ASP A 61 1.10 13.44 -3.31
N GLU A 62 -0.07 13.04 -2.85
CA GLU A 62 -0.27 11.73 -2.26
C GLU A 62 -1.27 10.91 -3.09
N PHE A 63 -0.95 9.64 -3.29
CA PHE A 63 -1.91 8.63 -3.69
C PHE A 63 -2.32 7.87 -2.43
N TYR A 64 -3.51 8.15 -1.91
CA TYR A 64 -4.03 7.52 -0.70
C TYR A 64 -5.31 6.74 -1.00
N VAL A 65 -5.28 5.43 -0.77
CA VAL A 65 -6.42 4.55 -0.97
C VAL A 65 -6.81 3.84 0.32
N ARG A 66 -8.09 3.88 0.66
CA ARG A 66 -8.65 3.26 1.87
C ARG A 66 -9.79 2.30 1.56
N LEU A 67 -9.67 1.07 2.07
CA LEU A 67 -10.75 0.09 2.12
C LEU A 67 -11.13 -0.25 3.56
N GLN A 68 -12.42 -0.28 3.84
CA GLN A 68 -12.96 -0.67 5.15
C GLN A 68 -14.29 -1.40 4.98
N SER A 69 -14.59 -2.35 5.88
CA SER A 69 -15.89 -3.01 5.98
C SER A 69 -16.38 -3.60 4.65
N ASN A 70 -15.52 -4.40 4.00
CA ASN A 70 -15.78 -5.04 2.69
C ASN A 70 -16.00 -4.08 1.51
N GLY A 71 -15.66 -2.80 1.62
CA GLY A 71 -15.58 -1.91 0.45
C GLY A 71 -14.61 -2.43 -0.61
N GLN A 72 -14.86 -2.08 -1.87
CA GLN A 72 -14.08 -2.55 -3.02
C GLN A 72 -13.58 -1.38 -3.85
N MET A 73 -12.31 -1.45 -4.25
CA MET A 73 -11.73 -0.55 -5.23
C MET A 73 -11.04 -1.39 -6.30
N LEU A 74 -11.44 -1.19 -7.55
CA LEU A 74 -10.99 -2.02 -8.66
C LEU A 74 -9.85 -1.31 -9.40
N PHE A 75 -8.64 -1.87 -9.36
CA PHE A 75 -7.46 -1.35 -10.08
C PHE A 75 -6.86 -2.40 -11.02
N SER A 76 -7.71 -3.06 -11.82
CA SER A 76 -7.31 -4.18 -12.67
C SER A 76 -6.15 -3.84 -13.63
N ALA A 77 -6.09 -2.61 -14.14
CA ALA A 77 -5.08 -2.17 -15.10
C ALA A 77 -3.91 -1.36 -14.50
N LEU A 78 -3.95 -1.02 -13.19
CA LEU A 78 -2.98 -0.11 -12.59
C LEU A 78 -1.59 -0.76 -12.57
N ASN A 79 -0.67 -0.18 -13.33
CA ASN A 79 0.69 -0.69 -13.48
C ASN A 79 1.77 0.34 -13.15
N LYS A 80 1.37 1.57 -12.82
CA LYS A 80 2.31 2.66 -12.58
C LYS A 80 1.78 3.67 -11.56
N VAL A 81 2.56 3.94 -10.52
CA VAL A 81 2.26 4.97 -9.51
C VAL A 81 3.51 5.85 -9.32
N GLU A 82 3.49 7.04 -9.92
CA GLU A 82 4.57 8.03 -9.93
C GLU A 82 4.16 9.27 -9.14
N VAL A 83 3.97 9.08 -7.83
CA VAL A 83 3.73 10.18 -6.88
C VAL A 83 4.72 10.06 -5.71
N PRO A 84 5.13 11.16 -5.07
CA PRO A 84 6.08 11.12 -3.96
C PRO A 84 5.60 10.26 -2.78
N SER A 85 4.33 10.38 -2.42
CA SER A 85 3.74 9.72 -1.25
C SER A 85 2.65 8.75 -1.66
N ARG A 86 2.76 7.49 -1.23
CA ARG A 86 1.88 6.40 -1.67
C ARG A 86 1.41 5.61 -0.47
N HIS A 87 0.10 5.57 -0.25
CA HIS A 87 -0.52 4.99 0.94
C HIS A 87 -1.59 3.98 0.55
N ILE A 88 -1.45 2.76 1.07
CA ILE A 88 -2.49 1.73 1.03
C ILE A 88 -2.95 1.48 2.45
N TYR A 89 -4.25 1.58 2.69
CA TYR A 89 -4.84 1.31 3.99
C TYR A 89 -6.04 0.37 3.84
N SER A 90 -5.96 -0.82 4.45
CA SER A 90 -6.99 -1.86 4.32
C SER A 90 -7.37 -2.39 5.70
N GLU A 91 -8.67 -2.40 6.01
CA GLU A 91 -9.19 -2.84 7.31
C GLU A 91 -10.35 -3.84 7.18
N SER A 92 -10.65 -4.55 8.26
CA SER A 92 -11.94 -5.22 8.50
C SER A 92 -12.31 -6.26 7.45
N GLY A 93 -11.42 -7.22 7.18
CA GLY A 93 -11.67 -8.34 6.25
C GLY A 93 -11.70 -7.95 4.77
N SER A 94 -11.39 -6.70 4.42
CA SER A 94 -11.27 -6.26 3.04
C SER A 94 -10.16 -7.00 2.29
N THR A 95 -10.34 -7.17 0.98
CA THR A 95 -9.29 -7.64 0.06
C THR A 95 -9.03 -6.59 -1.00
N PHE A 96 -7.83 -6.03 -1.03
CA PHE A 96 -7.41 -5.06 -2.04
C PHE A 96 -6.50 -5.73 -3.07
N ASN A 97 -6.84 -5.63 -4.36
CA ASN A 97 -6.08 -6.25 -5.44
C ASN A 97 -5.43 -5.21 -6.37
N PHE A 98 -4.13 -5.34 -6.58
CA PHE A 98 -3.33 -4.61 -7.57
C PHE A 98 -2.67 -5.62 -8.53
N PRO A 99 -3.45 -6.30 -9.39
CA PRO A 99 -2.96 -7.44 -10.16
C PRO A 99 -1.87 -7.09 -11.19
N SER A 100 -1.78 -5.81 -11.59
CA SER A 100 -0.87 -5.34 -12.63
C SER A 100 0.27 -4.46 -12.10
N LEU A 101 0.32 -4.19 -10.79
CA LEU A 101 1.33 -3.30 -10.21
C LEU A 101 2.65 -4.06 -9.99
N PRO A 102 3.76 -3.61 -10.61
CA PRO A 102 5.00 -4.41 -10.70
C PRO A 102 5.87 -4.38 -9.44
N ASP A 103 5.67 -3.43 -8.54
CA ASP A 103 6.44 -3.26 -7.31
C ASP A 103 5.59 -2.60 -6.21
N GLY A 104 6.05 -2.70 -4.96
CA GLY A 104 5.48 -1.99 -3.81
C GLY A 104 6.45 -0.95 -3.25
N ASP A 105 7.32 -0.41 -4.10
CA ASP A 105 8.39 0.49 -3.69
C ASP A 105 7.83 1.83 -3.20
N GLY A 106 8.35 2.34 -2.09
CA GLY A 106 7.98 3.61 -1.47
C GLY A 106 6.55 3.67 -0.97
N PHE A 107 5.79 2.57 -1.02
CA PHE A 107 4.48 2.51 -0.42
C PHE A 107 4.58 2.40 1.10
N THR A 108 3.76 3.20 1.77
CA THR A 108 3.33 3.02 3.15
C THR A 108 2.06 2.17 3.14
N ILE A 109 2.19 0.90 3.51
CA ILE A 109 1.12 -0.10 3.46
C ILE A 109 0.70 -0.45 4.88
N ASN A 110 -0.57 -0.24 5.20
CA ASN A 110 -1.17 -0.57 6.49
C ASN A 110 -2.30 -1.57 6.28
N ILE A 111 -2.15 -2.75 6.86
CA ILE A 111 -3.10 -3.86 6.75
C ILE A 111 -3.54 -4.27 8.14
N ASN A 112 -4.83 -4.07 8.44
CA ASN A 112 -5.42 -4.40 9.74
C ASN A 112 -6.52 -5.45 9.54
N ALA A 113 -6.21 -6.71 9.87
CA ALA A 113 -7.10 -7.85 9.68
C ALA A 113 -7.71 -7.92 8.26
N ALA A 114 -6.91 -7.66 7.24
CA ALA A 114 -7.29 -7.55 5.83
C ALA A 114 -6.23 -8.19 4.90
N VAL A 115 -6.50 -8.24 3.60
CA VAL A 115 -5.56 -8.78 2.60
C VAL A 115 -5.27 -7.74 1.54
N VAL A 116 -3.99 -7.51 1.23
CA VAL A 116 -3.56 -6.74 0.06
C VAL A 116 -2.76 -7.65 -0.85
N ASN A 117 -3.13 -7.70 -2.14
CA ASN A 117 -2.48 -8.50 -3.17
C ASN A 117 -1.77 -7.58 -4.15
N ILE A 118 -0.45 -7.66 -4.22
CA ILE A 118 0.40 -7.03 -5.22
C ILE A 118 1.24 -8.14 -5.87
N PRO A 119 0.61 -9.06 -6.62
CA PRO A 119 1.18 -10.37 -6.95
C PRO A 119 2.38 -10.31 -7.90
N LEU A 120 2.68 -9.16 -8.50
CA LEU A 120 3.86 -8.97 -9.35
C LEU A 120 5.01 -8.27 -8.61
N ALA A 121 4.80 -7.75 -7.40
CA ALA A 121 5.84 -7.06 -6.65
C ALA A 121 6.93 -8.02 -6.18
N SER A 122 8.16 -7.82 -6.64
CA SER A 122 9.37 -8.48 -6.11
C SER A 122 10.28 -7.52 -5.33
N SER A 123 9.89 -6.25 -5.21
CA SER A 123 10.59 -5.20 -4.49
C SER A 123 9.60 -4.44 -3.61
N LEU A 124 10.05 -4.10 -2.40
CA LEU A 124 9.32 -3.32 -1.40
C LEU A 124 10.17 -2.18 -0.83
N GLN A 125 11.24 -1.75 -1.50
CA GLN A 125 12.19 -0.76 -0.97
C GLN A 125 11.50 0.56 -0.59
N GLY A 126 11.92 1.18 0.51
CA GLY A 126 11.38 2.45 1.00
C GLY A 126 9.93 2.38 1.49
N GLY A 127 9.52 3.40 2.24
CA GLY A 127 8.20 3.43 2.89
C GLY A 127 8.11 2.39 4.02
N SER A 128 6.89 2.05 4.43
CA SER A 128 6.66 1.13 5.55
C SER A 128 5.64 0.04 5.23
N LEU A 129 5.75 -1.08 5.94
CA LEU A 129 4.77 -2.17 5.96
C LEU A 129 4.33 -2.39 7.41
N THR A 130 3.07 -2.05 7.69
CA THR A 130 2.42 -2.33 8.97
C THR A 130 1.39 -3.44 8.79
N LEU A 131 1.55 -4.54 9.52
CA LEU A 131 0.59 -5.65 9.57
C LEU A 131 0.08 -5.81 11.00
N THR A 132 -1.24 -5.77 11.18
CA THR A 132 -1.88 -5.89 12.50
C THR A 132 -2.93 -7.00 12.49
N GLY A 133 -2.73 -7.99 13.37
CA GLY A 133 -3.63 -9.14 13.52
C GLY A 133 -3.22 -10.33 12.65
N SER A 134 -3.57 -11.55 13.09
CA SER A 134 -3.19 -12.80 12.42
C SER A 134 -3.82 -13.02 11.04
N SER A 135 -4.82 -12.23 10.65
CA SER A 135 -5.41 -12.25 9.31
C SER A 135 -4.85 -11.16 8.38
N ALA A 136 -3.95 -10.28 8.85
CA ALA A 136 -3.30 -9.30 7.99
C ALA A 136 -2.31 -9.99 7.04
N GLN A 137 -2.51 -9.81 5.74
CA GLN A 137 -1.66 -10.42 4.71
C GLN A 137 -1.30 -9.44 3.60
N LEU A 138 -0.02 -9.39 3.25
CA LEU A 138 0.48 -8.81 2.01
C LEU A 138 0.99 -9.94 1.12
N ASN A 139 0.37 -10.14 -0.03
CA ASN A 139 0.75 -11.17 -1.00
C ASN A 139 1.52 -10.57 -2.17
N THR A 140 2.75 -11.05 -2.40
CA THR A 140 3.70 -10.56 -3.40
C THR A 140 4.45 -11.72 -4.07
N LEU A 141 5.30 -11.45 -5.06
CA LEU A 141 6.38 -12.38 -5.42
C LEU A 141 7.40 -12.45 -4.27
N PRO A 142 8.30 -13.46 -4.25
CA PRO A 142 9.45 -13.44 -3.35
C PRO A 142 10.19 -12.11 -3.43
N VAL A 143 10.32 -11.42 -2.29
CA VAL A 143 10.83 -10.06 -2.23
C VAL A 143 12.35 -10.08 -2.18
N THR A 144 12.99 -9.62 -3.25
CA THR A 144 14.45 -9.62 -3.42
C THR A 144 15.11 -8.31 -2.99
N ASN A 145 14.32 -7.24 -2.81
CA ASN A 145 14.81 -5.94 -2.37
C ASN A 145 13.88 -5.35 -1.31
N ILE A 146 14.44 -5.02 -0.16
CA ILE A 146 13.76 -4.43 0.99
C ILE A 146 14.47 -3.17 1.51
N ASP A 147 15.42 -2.61 0.75
CA ASP A 147 16.25 -1.50 1.19
C ASP A 147 15.39 -0.32 1.67
N ASN A 148 15.68 0.19 2.86
CA ASN A 148 15.01 1.29 3.56
C ASN A 148 13.49 1.07 3.78
N LYS A 149 12.99 -0.16 3.62
CA LYS A 149 11.61 -0.51 4.00
C LYS A 149 11.53 -0.65 5.51
N GLU A 150 10.55 -0.02 6.13
CA GLU A 150 10.26 -0.22 7.56
C GLU A 150 9.22 -1.34 7.73
N PHE A 151 9.36 -2.16 8.78
CA PHE A 151 8.48 -3.30 9.08
C PHE A 151 7.92 -3.22 10.49
N PHE A 152 6.59 -3.18 10.60
CA PHE A 152 5.89 -3.13 11.87
C PHE A 152 4.82 -4.23 11.93
N LEU A 153 5.09 -5.31 12.67
CA LEU A 153 4.22 -6.48 12.73
C LEU A 153 3.65 -6.65 14.15
N TYR A 154 2.32 -6.70 14.27
CA TYR A 154 1.61 -6.74 15.54
C TYR A 154 0.56 -7.84 15.61
N GLY A 155 0.32 -8.36 16.82
CA GLY A 155 -0.89 -9.14 17.13
C GLY A 155 -1.04 -10.44 16.35
N GLY A 156 0.06 -11.15 16.09
CA GLY A 156 0.05 -12.41 15.37
C GLY A 156 0.29 -12.29 13.86
N ALA A 157 0.59 -11.09 13.37
CA ALA A 157 0.86 -10.84 11.96
C ALA A 157 2.19 -11.47 11.51
N THR A 158 2.20 -12.05 10.31
CA THR A 158 3.40 -12.69 9.76
C THR A 158 3.75 -12.16 8.38
N PHE A 159 5.04 -11.95 8.11
CA PHE A 159 5.56 -11.71 6.78
C PHE A 159 6.81 -12.54 6.55
N SER A 160 6.70 -13.53 5.66
CA SER A 160 7.77 -14.53 5.44
C SER A 160 8.12 -14.75 3.97
N ASN A 161 7.86 -13.74 3.14
CA ASN A 161 8.10 -13.80 1.70
C ASN A 161 9.39 -13.09 1.27
N VAL A 162 10.28 -12.77 2.23
CA VAL A 162 11.56 -12.11 1.96
C VAL A 162 12.58 -13.16 1.53
N VAL A 163 13.24 -12.90 0.40
CA VAL A 163 14.38 -13.68 -0.10
C VAL A 163 15.60 -12.79 -0.38
N ALA A 164 15.53 -11.50 -0.02
CA ALA A 164 16.64 -10.57 -0.09
C ALA A 164 17.82 -11.07 0.74
N THR A 165 19.03 -10.94 0.21
CA THR A 165 20.27 -11.31 0.92
C THR A 165 20.94 -10.12 1.60
N LYS A 166 20.53 -8.90 1.25
CA LYS A 166 21.01 -7.65 1.81
C LYS A 166 19.81 -6.82 2.27
N TYR A 167 20.01 -6.03 3.32
CA TYR A 167 19.07 -5.02 3.76
C TYR A 167 19.81 -3.72 4.11
N ASP A 168 19.66 -2.70 3.26
CA ASP A 168 20.26 -1.39 3.47
C ASP A 168 19.29 -0.45 4.21
N ILE A 169 19.65 0.01 5.39
CA ILE A 169 18.87 0.93 6.23
C ILE A 169 19.59 2.26 6.45
N THR A 170 20.60 2.58 5.64
CA THR A 170 21.42 3.80 5.79
C THR A 170 20.63 5.10 5.69
N ASN A 171 19.47 5.08 5.02
CA ASN A 171 18.58 6.25 4.90
C ASN A 171 17.32 6.14 5.78
N ALA A 172 17.27 5.16 6.69
CA ALA A 172 16.16 5.07 7.63
C ALA A 172 16.34 6.10 8.76
N GLU A 173 15.28 6.86 9.05
CA GLU A 173 15.37 7.97 10.02
C GLU A 173 15.04 7.54 11.47
N GLN A 174 14.35 6.40 11.68
CA GLN A 174 13.83 5.95 12.98
C GLN A 174 13.86 4.41 13.14
N GLU A 175 13.09 3.87 14.09
CA GLU A 175 12.90 2.43 14.30
C GLU A 175 12.43 1.75 13.01
N VAL A 176 13.29 0.90 12.45
CA VAL A 176 13.05 0.28 11.14
C VAL A 176 12.29 -1.04 11.23
N ILE A 177 12.39 -1.73 12.37
CA ILE A 177 11.71 -3.02 12.61
C ILE A 177 11.10 -3.04 14.00
N THR A 178 9.80 -3.33 14.06
CA THR A 178 9.11 -3.75 15.28
C THR A 178 8.34 -5.04 14.99
N VAL A 179 8.53 -6.06 15.82
CA VAL A 179 7.74 -7.30 15.79
C VAL A 179 7.25 -7.57 17.21
N ASP A 180 5.96 -7.34 17.46
CA ASP A 180 5.39 -7.41 18.81
C ASP A 180 4.06 -8.17 18.84
N GLY A 181 3.76 -8.79 19.99
CA GLY A 181 2.58 -9.63 20.20
C GLY A 181 2.79 -11.10 19.84
N THR A 182 1.96 -11.95 20.46
CA THR A 182 2.06 -13.41 20.31
C THR A 182 1.79 -13.84 18.87
N GLY A 183 2.70 -14.65 18.31
CA GLY A 183 2.58 -15.20 16.96
C GLY A 183 3.06 -14.26 15.85
N SER A 184 3.47 -13.04 16.17
CA SER A 184 4.02 -12.12 15.16
C SER A 184 5.38 -12.63 14.67
N LEU A 185 5.62 -12.57 13.36
CA LEU A 185 6.85 -13.06 12.74
C LEU A 185 7.22 -12.25 11.50
N LEU A 186 8.41 -11.64 11.52
CA LEU A 186 9.10 -11.19 10.32
C LEU A 186 10.22 -12.19 10.02
N ASP A 187 10.14 -12.92 8.91
CA ASP A 187 11.20 -13.85 8.50
C ASP A 187 12.19 -13.14 7.58
N LEU A 188 13.37 -12.84 8.12
CA LEU A 188 14.53 -12.31 7.39
C LEU A 188 15.67 -13.34 7.31
N SER A 189 15.37 -14.63 7.40
CA SER A 189 16.40 -15.70 7.44
C SER A 189 17.30 -15.76 6.19
N SER A 190 16.87 -15.17 5.07
CA SER A 190 17.68 -15.04 3.86
C SER A 190 18.71 -13.92 3.92
N VAL A 191 18.54 -12.93 4.81
CA VAL A 191 19.40 -11.74 4.91
C VAL A 191 20.74 -12.12 5.53
N GLN A 192 21.82 -11.80 4.83
CA GLN A 192 23.21 -12.10 5.20
C GLN A 192 23.99 -10.84 5.56
N GLU A 193 23.55 -9.67 5.08
CA GLU A 193 24.21 -8.38 5.28
C GLU A 193 23.18 -7.29 5.58
N ILE A 194 23.46 -6.49 6.62
CA ILE A 194 22.71 -5.28 6.94
C ILE A 194 23.68 -4.10 6.85
N LEU A 195 23.32 -3.09 6.07
CA LEU A 195 24.04 -1.81 6.03
C LEU A 195 23.26 -0.77 6.83
N SER A 196 23.94 -0.04 7.71
CA SER A 196 23.34 0.99 8.58
C SER A 196 24.27 2.18 8.72
#